data_AF-A0AAP2W5P0-F1
#
_entry.id   AF-A0AAP2W5P0-F1
#
_cell.length_a   1.000
_cell.length_b   1.000
_cell.length_c   1.000
_cell.angle_alpha   90.00
_cell.angle_beta   90.00
_cell.angle_gamma   90.00
#
_symmetry.space_group_name_H-M   'P 1'
#
loop_
_entity.id
_entity.type
_entity.pdbx_description
1 polymer ?
#
loop_
_entity_poly.entity_id
_entity_poly.type
_entity_poly.pdbx_seq_one_letter_code
_entity_poly.pdbx_strand_id
1 'polypeptide(L)'
;MLMEILKTISYAGTMEVLTSLGKGPKRFTEIMFETKLNPGILNRVLKTLINSGIVSRCANEEDGYELTTKGIKISLYILKIVEVSESQKPVHRELITLLTGRLEQMSSTA
;
A
#
# COMPACT_ATOMS: atom_id res chain seq x y z
N MET A 1 15.09 9.86 8.26
CA MET A 1 13.93 10.77 8.07
C MET A 1 13.41 10.82 6.64
N LEU A 2 14.19 11.17 5.60
CA LEU A 2 13.73 11.04 4.19
C LEU A 2 14.26 9.78 3.49
N MET A 3 15.53 9.43 3.70
CA MET A 3 16.11 8.21 3.13
C MET A 3 15.46 6.93 3.67
N GLU A 4 14.97 6.94 4.91
CA GLU A 4 14.33 5.77 5.53
C GLU A 4 13.00 5.40 4.85
N ILE A 5 12.24 6.41 4.39
CA ILE A 5 11.01 6.12 3.65
C ILE A 5 11.31 5.58 2.25
N LEU A 6 12.32 6.14 1.58
CA LEU A 6 12.77 5.67 0.26
C LEU A 6 13.29 4.22 0.34
N LYS A 7 14.12 3.90 1.34
CA LYS A 7 14.59 2.53 1.60
C LYS A 7 13.44 1.55 1.83
N THR A 8 12.41 1.99 2.57
CA THR A 8 11.23 1.18 2.87
C THR A 8 10.45 0.86 1.60
N ILE A 9 10.14 1.87 0.79
CA ILE A 9 9.33 1.68 -0.43
C ILE A 9 10.11 1.02 -1.58
N SER A 10 11.44 1.14 -1.59
CA SER A 10 12.30 0.49 -2.59
C SER A 10 12.58 -0.99 -2.29
N TYR A 11 12.16 -1.51 -1.12
CA TYR A 11 12.37 -2.91 -0.79
C TYR A 11 11.52 -3.82 -1.69
N ALA A 12 12.10 -4.90 -2.20
CA ALA A 12 11.44 -5.83 -3.11
C ALA A 12 10.12 -6.38 -2.53
N GLY A 13 9.04 -6.36 -3.32
CA GLY A 13 7.70 -6.77 -2.89
C GLY A 13 6.85 -5.65 -2.28
N THR A 14 7.44 -4.50 -1.94
CA THR A 14 6.70 -3.40 -1.30
C THR A 14 5.67 -2.80 -2.25
N MET A 15 6.03 -2.58 -3.51
CA MET A 15 5.11 -1.99 -4.49
C MET A 15 3.90 -2.88 -4.77
N GLU A 16 4.12 -4.19 -4.81
CA GLU A 16 3.08 -5.21 -4.98
C GLU A 16 2.12 -5.20 -3.77
N VAL A 17 2.65 -5.14 -2.55
CA VAL A 17 1.85 -5.04 -1.32
C VAL A 17 1.06 -3.72 -1.26
N LEU A 18 1.69 -2.58 -1.56
CA LEU A 18 1.01 -1.29 -1.60
C LEU A 18 -0.09 -1.25 -2.66
N THR A 19 0.14 -1.87 -3.82
CA THR A 19 -0.87 -2.00 -4.88
C THR A 19 -2.02 -2.90 -4.45
N SER A 20 -1.74 -4.03 -3.80
CA SER A 20 -2.74 -4.97 -3.29
C SER A 20 -3.63 -4.31 -2.23
N LEU A 21 -3.02 -3.69 -1.21
CA LEU A 21 -3.73 -2.99 -0.13
C LEU A 21 -4.36 -1.66 -0.57
N GLY A 22 -3.87 -1.08 -1.68
CA GLY A 22 -4.50 0.07 -2.31
C GLY A 22 -5.94 -0.23 -2.73
N LYS A 23 -6.21 -1.49 -3.11
CA LYS A 23 -7.54 -1.99 -3.49
C LYS A 23 -8.52 -2.14 -2.31
N GLY A 24 -8.03 -2.12 -1.08
CA GLY A 24 -8.84 -2.27 0.13
C GLY A 24 -8.11 -3.09 1.21
N PRO A 25 -8.71 -3.21 2.41
CA PRO A 25 -8.24 -4.10 3.46
C PRO A 25 -8.17 -5.56 2.99
N LYS A 26 -7.13 -6.31 3.38
CA LYS A 26 -6.92 -7.71 3.00
C LYS A 26 -6.23 -8.52 4.08
N ARG A 27 -6.51 -9.82 4.11
CA ARG A 27 -5.82 -10.80 4.94
C ARG A 27 -4.46 -11.15 4.36
N PHE A 28 -3.59 -11.69 5.22
CA PHE A 28 -2.25 -12.13 4.83
C PHE A 28 -2.24 -13.04 3.58
N THR A 29 -3.12 -14.03 3.54
CA THR A 29 -3.20 -15.02 2.45
C THR A 29 -3.67 -14.43 1.14
N GLU A 30 -4.58 -13.46 1.18
CA GLU A 30 -5.07 -12.74 0.00
C GLU A 30 -3.94 -11.90 -0.61
N ILE A 31 -3.19 -11.17 0.23
CA ILE A 31 -2.03 -10.40 -0.22
C ILE A 31 -0.97 -11.34 -0.82
N MET A 32 -0.71 -12.47 -0.17
CA MET A 32 0.24 -13.48 -0.65
C MET A 32 -0.14 -13.99 -2.05
N PHE A 33 -1.42 -14.30 -2.26
CA PHE A 33 -1.91 -14.80 -3.54
C PHE A 33 -1.81 -13.75 -4.65
N GLU A 34 -2.22 -12.51 -4.38
CA GLU A 34 -2.18 -11.44 -5.39
C GLU A 34 -0.77 -11.02 -5.76
N THR A 35 0.12 -10.92 -4.77
CA THR A 35 1.50 -10.45 -4.96
C THR A 35 2.44 -11.56 -5.41
N LYS A 36 2.02 -12.84 -5.27
CA LYS A 36 2.86 -14.04 -5.47
C LYS A 36 4.13 -14.06 -4.62
N LEU A 37 4.18 -13.25 -3.55
CA LEU A 37 5.29 -13.25 -2.61
C LEU A 37 5.21 -14.51 -1.74
N ASN A 38 6.36 -15.08 -1.40
CA ASN A 38 6.39 -16.14 -0.40
C ASN A 38 6.10 -15.58 1.01
N PRO A 39 5.64 -16.43 1.96
CA PRO A 39 5.28 -15.98 3.30
C PRO A 39 6.39 -15.23 4.05
N GLY A 40 7.65 -15.64 3.86
CA GLY A 40 8.79 -15.03 4.54
C GLY A 40 9.05 -13.60 4.09
N ILE A 41 9.01 -13.35 2.78
CA ILE A 41 9.16 -12.00 2.20
C ILE A 41 7.95 -11.14 2.59
N LEU A 42 6.74 -11.65 2.41
CA LEU A 42 5.52 -10.88 2.74
C LEU A 42 5.50 -10.46 4.21
N ASN A 43 5.83 -11.36 5.14
CA ASN A 43 5.91 -11.05 6.57
C ASN A 43 6.94 -9.94 6.86
N ARG A 44 8.10 -9.96 6.19
CA ARG A 44 9.13 -8.92 6.36
C ARG A 44 8.66 -7.58 5.81
N VAL A 45 8.03 -7.57 4.64
CA VAL A 45 7.46 -6.35 4.02
C VAL A 45 6.40 -5.76 4.94
N LEU A 46 5.41 -6.55 5.37
CA LEU A 46 4.33 -6.09 6.24
C LEU A 46 4.86 -5.55 7.57
N LYS A 47 5.80 -6.25 8.22
CA LYS A 47 6.45 -5.74 9.44
C LYS A 47 7.12 -4.38 9.22
N THR A 48 7.82 -4.21 8.11
CA THR A 48 8.50 -2.94 7.78
C THR A 48 7.48 -1.81 7.51
N LEU A 49 6.41 -2.11 6.77
CA LEU A 49 5.34 -1.16 6.47
C LEU A 49 4.53 -0.77 7.72
N ILE A 50 4.32 -1.71 8.65
CA ILE A 50 3.68 -1.45 9.94
C ILE A 50 4.57 -0.57 10.82
N ASN A 51 5.85 -0.93 10.97
CA ASN A 51 6.79 -0.15 11.78
C ASN A 51 7.01 1.28 11.25
N SER A 52 6.83 1.49 9.95
CA SER A 52 6.89 2.82 9.32
C SER A 52 5.54 3.57 9.32
N GLY A 53 4.47 2.96 9.83
CA GLY A 53 3.13 3.54 9.90
C GLY A 53 2.44 3.70 8.53
N ILE A 54 2.88 2.97 7.51
CA ILE A 54 2.26 2.93 6.18
C ILE A 54 1.05 1.99 6.18
N VAL A 55 1.17 0.85 6.88
CA VAL A 55 0.13 -0.17 7.02
C VAL A 55 -0.28 -0.30 8.48
N SER A 56 -1.55 -0.56 8.73
CA SER A 56 -2.08 -0.94 10.05
C SER A 56 -2.73 -2.31 9.98
N ARG A 57 -2.88 -2.96 11.14
CA ARG A 57 -3.77 -4.12 11.30
C ARG A 57 -5.20 -3.61 11.37
N CYS A 58 -6.13 -4.31 10.71
CA CYS A 58 -7.56 -4.00 10.81
C CYS A 58 -8.05 -4.30 12.23
N ALA A 59 -8.87 -3.41 12.81
CA ALA A 59 -9.42 -3.61 14.15
C ALA A 59 -10.46 -4.73 14.22
N ASN A 60 -11.17 -4.98 13.11
CA ASN A 60 -12.37 -5.83 13.07
C ASN A 60 -12.16 -7.16 12.34
N GLU A 61 -10.96 -7.42 11.83
CA GLU A 61 -10.64 -8.65 11.10
C GLU A 61 -9.39 -9.28 11.70
N GLU A 62 -9.52 -10.50 12.23
CA GLU A 62 -8.37 -11.32 12.58
C GLU A 62 -7.47 -11.45 11.33
N ASP A 63 -6.25 -10.94 11.46
CA ASP A 63 -5.22 -10.92 10.41
C ASP A 63 -5.48 -10.03 9.18
N GLY A 64 -6.38 -9.05 9.28
CA GLY A 64 -6.55 -8.00 8.26
C GLY A 64 -5.43 -6.96 8.31
N TYR A 65 -5.06 -6.43 7.13
CA TYR A 65 -4.14 -5.31 6.95
C TYR A 65 -4.76 -4.26 6.05
N GLU A 66 -4.47 -3.00 6.31
CA GLU A 66 -4.94 -1.87 5.51
C GLU A 66 -3.91 -0.75 5.41
N LEU A 67 -4.02 0.09 4.38
CA LEU A 67 -3.24 1.32 4.30
C LEU A 67 -3.76 2.35 5.31
N THR A 68 -2.85 2.97 6.05
CA THR A 68 -3.16 4.17 6.84
C THR A 68 -3.34 5.37 5.91
N THR A 69 -3.83 6.50 6.44
CA THR A 69 -3.85 7.78 5.70
C THR A 69 -2.47 8.15 5.16
N LYS A 70 -1.40 7.88 5.93
CA LYS A 70 -0.01 8.08 5.50
C LYS A 70 0.34 7.15 4.33
N GLY A 71 -0.05 5.88 4.43
CA GLY A 71 0.15 4.90 3.36
C GLY A 71 -0.53 5.28 2.06
N ILE A 72 -1.80 5.72 2.12
CA ILE A 72 -2.55 6.17 0.95
C ILE A 72 -1.84 7.34 0.25
N LYS A 73 -1.42 8.37 1.02
CA LYS A 73 -0.69 9.53 0.47
C LYS A 73 0.62 9.11 -0.20
N ILE A 74 1.40 8.22 0.43
CA ILE A 74 2.65 7.70 -0.14
C ILE A 74 2.38 6.94 -1.44
N SER A 75 1.39 6.05 -1.47
CA SER A 75 1.02 5.32 -2.68
C SER A 75 0.63 6.26 -3.83
N LEU A 76 -0.13 7.33 -3.54
CA LEU A 76 -0.45 8.36 -4.53
C LEU A 76 0.80 9.09 -5.06
N TYR A 77 1.76 9.45 -4.19
CA TYR A 77 3.00 10.07 -4.63
C TYR A 77 3.84 9.13 -5.51
N ILE A 78 3.91 7.84 -5.18
CA ILE A 78 4.62 6.87 -6.01
C ILE A 78 3.95 6.73 -7.37
N LEU A 79 2.62 6.68 -7.43
CA LEU A 79 1.91 6.62 -8.71
C LEU A 79 2.17 7.86 -9.57
N LYS A 80 2.22 9.06 -8.97
CA LYS A 80 2.62 10.29 -9.68
C LYS A 80 4.05 10.20 -10.25
N ILE A 81 4.99 9.61 -9.51
CA ILE A 81 6.35 9.38 -10.02
C ILE A 81 6.33 8.42 -11.22
N VAL A 82 5.55 7.34 -11.13
CA VAL A 82 5.40 6.37 -12.22
C VAL A 82 4.78 7.01 -13.47
N GLU A 83 3.77 7.87 -13.30
CA GLU A 83 3.16 8.62 -14.40
C GLU A 83 4.15 9.52 -15.15
N VAL A 84 5.15 10.06 -14.45
CA VAL A 84 6.22 10.88 -15.05
C VAL A 84 7.25 10.01 -15.80
N SER A 85 7.41 8.73 -15.44
CA SER A 85 8.51 7.87 -15.91
C SER A 85 8.25 6.98 -17.13
N GLU A 86 7.03 6.98 -17.69
CA GLU A 86 6.58 6.41 -18.99
C GLU A 86 5.27 5.60 -18.89
N SER A 87 4.40 5.82 -19.89
CA SER A 87 3.16 5.08 -20.24
C SER A 87 2.13 4.91 -19.13
N GLN A 88 1.13 5.82 -19.10
CA GLN A 88 -0.07 5.67 -18.25
C GLN A 88 -0.79 4.34 -18.53
N LYS A 89 -0.50 3.32 -17.73
CA LYS A 89 -1.26 2.06 -17.78
C LYS A 89 -2.64 2.31 -17.15
N PRO A 90 -3.73 1.80 -17.74
CA PRO A 90 -5.10 1.97 -17.20
C PRO A 90 -5.22 1.61 -15.71
N VAL A 91 -4.50 0.57 -15.29
CA VAL A 91 -4.46 0.10 -13.89
C VAL A 91 -3.98 1.16 -12.89
N HIS A 92 -3.11 2.09 -13.30
CA HIS A 92 -2.64 3.16 -12.42
C HIS A 92 -3.72 4.21 -12.22
N ARG A 93 -4.47 4.56 -13.27
CA ARG A 93 -5.58 5.52 -13.18
C ARG A 93 -6.68 5.03 -12.27
N GLU A 94 -7.08 3.76 -12.41
CA GLU A 94 -8.08 3.13 -11.53
C GLU A 94 -7.64 3.16 -10.06
N LEU A 95 -6.38 2.83 -9.80
CA LEU A 95 -5.84 2.83 -8.45
C LEU A 95 -5.76 4.24 -7.86
N ILE A 96 -5.41 5.26 -8.65
CA ILE A 96 -5.43 6.67 -8.22
C ILE A 96 -6.84 7.08 -7.82
N THR A 97 -7.85 6.79 -8.64
CA THR A 97 -9.25 7.13 -8.35
C THR A 97 -9.69 6.48 -7.04
N LEU A 98 -9.42 5.19 -6.87
CA LEU A 98 -9.78 4.45 -5.67
C LEU A 98 -9.10 5.02 -4.41
N LEU A 99 -7.78 5.25 -4.47
CA LEU A 99 -7.02 5.79 -3.34
C LEU A 99 -7.46 7.21 -2.97
N THR A 100 -7.80 8.03 -3.96
CA THR A 100 -8.31 9.39 -3.75
C THR A 100 -9.66 9.35 -3.02
N GLY A 101 -10.61 8.52 -3.50
CA GLY A 101 -11.91 8.37 -2.84
C GLY A 101 -11.79 7.83 -1.40
N ARG A 102 -10.89 6.88 -1.15
CA ARG A 102 -10.61 6.40 0.22
C ARG A 102 -10.06 7.51 1.12
N LEU A 103 -9.18 8.36 0.60
CA LEU A 103 -8.62 9.47 1.36
C LEU A 103 -9.71 10.47 1.78
N GLU A 104 -10.65 10.78 0.89
CA GLU A 104 -11.79 11.68 1.15
C GLU A 104 -12.76 11.13 2.22
N GLN A 105 -13.03 9.82 2.19
CA GLN A 105 -13.86 9.14 3.20
C GLN A 105 -13.23 9.21 4.59
N MET A 106 -11.91 9.01 4.68
CA MET A 106 -11.17 9.09 5.95
C MET A 106 -11.09 10.51 6.51
N SER A 107 -11.08 11.54 5.65
CA SER A 107 -11.14 12.94 6.10
C SER A 107 -12.55 13.39 6.53
N SER A 108 -13.59 12.66 6.14
CA SER A 108 -14.99 12.97 6.50
C SER A 108 -15.45 12.29 7.80
N THR A 109 -14.63 11.39 8.34
CA THR A 109 -14.91 10.58 9.55
C THR A 109 -14.03 10.94 10.76
N ALA A 110 -13.19 11.98 10.63
CA ALA A 110 -12.33 12.53 11.67
C ALA A 110 -12.84 13.91 12.13
#